data_AF-A0A7J6KP14-F1
#
_entry.id   AF-A0A7J6KP14-F1
#
_cell.length_a   1.000
_cell.length_b   1.000
_cell.length_c   1.000
_cell.angle_alpha   90.00
_cell.angle_beta   90.00
_cell.angle_gamma   90.00
#
_symmetry.space_group_name_H-M   'P 1'
#
loop_
_entity.id
_entity.type
_entity.pdbx_description
1 polymer ?
#
loop_
_entity_poly.entity_id
_entity_poly.type
_entity_poly.pdbx_seq_one_letter_code
_entity_poly.pdbx_strand_id
1 'polypeptide(L)'
;MWLKTGQLKIIDRKKSIFKLSNGEYVAPERIENILIQSPYVAQAFVYGNSLRSSLVAVVVPDFENLSDELQNRDALKSPEDICRSEDVNSLILKTLREVSEKSGLRKFEWVKTIHLSPVMFSVDNDILTPSFKLERNVAVKAFFRSMSCTLPESDSFEVPHSAIPGVSGSVYRHPGYKNRLQRFIDDDSSIVTSFDVFKRTVERYPDRPCHGTRPLLDDGS
;
A
#
# COMPACT_ATOMS: atom_id res chain seq x y z
N MET A 1 -3.59 -16.51 20.93
CA MET A 1 -3.02 -15.83 22.11
C MET A 1 -3.71 -16.37 23.34
N TRP A 2 -2.95 -16.78 24.36
CA TRP A 2 -3.54 -17.21 25.64
C TRP A 2 -3.90 -15.98 26.46
N LEU A 3 -5.14 -15.90 26.92
CA LEU A 3 -5.58 -14.90 27.87
C LEU A 3 -5.10 -15.28 29.27
N LYS A 4 -4.92 -14.28 30.15
CA LYS A 4 -4.57 -14.51 31.57
C LYS A 4 -5.60 -15.39 32.30
N THR A 5 -6.81 -15.49 31.75
CA THR A 5 -7.91 -16.33 32.21
C THR A 5 -7.78 -17.80 31.77
N GLY A 6 -6.72 -18.19 31.04
CA GLY A 6 -6.53 -19.56 30.55
C GLY A 6 -7.30 -19.89 29.26
N GLN A 7 -7.97 -18.92 28.65
CA GLN A 7 -8.73 -19.11 27.41
C GLN A 7 -7.86 -18.84 26.17
N LEU A 8 -8.07 -19.63 25.12
CA LEU A 8 -7.40 -19.43 23.83
C LEU A 8 -8.19 -18.42 22.97
N LYS A 9 -7.57 -17.29 22.64
CA LYS A 9 -8.11 -16.29 21.70
C LYS A 9 -7.50 -16.47 20.32
N ILE A 10 -8.34 -16.73 19.32
CA ILE A 10 -7.97 -16.74 17.90
C ILE A 10 -7.87 -15.28 17.44
N ILE A 11 -6.79 -14.93 16.76
CA ILE A 11 -6.54 -13.56 16.28
C ILE A 11 -6.66 -13.51 14.76
N ASP A 12 -5.76 -14.19 14.05
CA ASP A 12 -5.70 -14.26 12.60
C ASP A 12 -4.78 -15.43 12.19
N ARG A 13 -4.73 -15.76 10.90
CA ARG A 13 -3.83 -16.77 10.32
C ARG A 13 -2.41 -16.20 10.21
N LYS A 14 -1.41 -17.01 10.55
CA LYS A 14 0.01 -16.62 10.48
C LYS A 14 0.43 -16.10 9.10
N LYS A 15 -0.14 -16.62 8.01
CA LYS A 15 0.17 -16.21 6.63
C LYS A 15 -0.55 -14.93 6.19
N SER A 16 -1.56 -14.47 6.95
CA SER A 16 -2.39 -13.31 6.61
C SER A 16 -1.94 -12.05 7.34
N ILE A 17 -1.29 -12.19 8.50
CA ILE A 17 -0.69 -11.07 9.23
C ILE A 17 0.51 -10.53 8.43
N PHE A 18 0.56 -9.21 8.26
CA PHE A 18 1.68 -8.53 7.63
C PHE A 18 2.24 -7.43 8.53
N LYS A 19 3.46 -6.97 8.20
CA LYS A 19 4.19 -5.95 8.95
C LYS A 19 4.24 -4.66 8.16
N LEU A 20 3.95 -3.54 8.81
CA LEU A 20 4.08 -2.19 8.27
C LEU A 20 5.52 -1.64 8.44
N SER A 21 5.86 -0.57 7.71
CA SER A 21 7.21 0.01 7.76
C SER A 21 7.61 0.55 9.14
N ASN A 22 6.63 0.91 9.96
CA ASN A 22 6.81 1.37 11.34
C ASN A 22 7.17 0.25 12.33
N GLY A 23 7.14 -1.02 11.91
CA GLY A 23 7.43 -2.15 12.78
C GLY A 23 6.20 -2.90 13.32
N GLU A 24 5.01 -2.32 13.17
CA GLU A 24 3.76 -2.87 13.69
C GLU A 24 3.24 -4.04 12.84
N TYR A 25 2.63 -5.01 13.50
CA TYR A 25 1.96 -6.14 12.85
C TYR A 25 0.46 -5.87 12.77
N VAL A 26 -0.12 -6.12 11.60
CA VAL A 26 -1.52 -5.87 11.30
C VAL A 26 -2.21 -7.19 10.93
N ALA A 27 -3.37 -7.42 11.55
CA ALA A 27 -4.26 -8.54 11.26
C ALA A 27 -5.39 -8.06 10.34
N PRO A 28 -5.30 -8.28 9.00
CA PRO A 28 -6.28 -7.75 8.07
C PRO A 28 -7.68 -8.31 8.29
N GLU A 29 -7.82 -9.59 8.64
CA GLU A 29 -9.14 -10.23 8.80
C GLU A 29 -9.94 -9.57 9.92
N ARG A 30 -9.25 -9.15 11.00
CA ARG A 30 -9.87 -8.37 12.08
C ARG A 30 -10.37 -7.01 11.61
N ILE A 31 -9.58 -6.30 10.79
CA ILE A 31 -9.93 -4.97 10.30
C ILE A 31 -11.07 -5.08 9.28
N GLU A 32 -10.98 -5.99 8.31
CA GLU A 32 -12.02 -6.27 7.32
C GLU A 32 -13.38 -6.52 7.99
N ASN A 33 -13.42 -7.38 9.01
CA ASN A 33 -14.64 -7.66 9.77
C ASN A 33 -15.24 -6.44 10.49
N ILE A 34 -14.40 -5.49 10.91
CA ILE A 34 -14.85 -4.25 11.54
C ILE A 34 -15.37 -3.27 10.48
N LEU A 35 -14.70 -3.15 9.34
CA LEU A 35 -15.11 -2.25 8.26
C LEU A 35 -16.48 -2.63 7.68
N ILE A 36 -16.78 -3.93 7.57
CA ILE A 36 -18.07 -4.46 7.09
C ILE A 36 -19.24 -4.14 8.07
N GLN A 37 -18.96 -3.71 9.30
CA GLN A 37 -20.02 -3.24 10.21
C GLN A 37 -20.59 -1.87 9.82
N SER A 38 -19.94 -1.18 8.88
CA SER A 38 -20.43 0.08 8.33
C SER A 38 -21.63 -0.16 7.40
N PRO A 39 -22.70 0.67 7.45
CA PRO A 39 -23.87 0.51 6.58
C PRO A 39 -23.54 0.72 5.09
N TYR A 40 -22.47 1.43 4.77
CA TYR A 40 -22.09 1.75 3.39
C TYR A 40 -21.14 0.73 2.75
N VAL A 41 -20.78 -0.34 3.45
CA VAL A 41 -19.76 -1.30 3.02
C VAL A 41 -20.34 -2.70 2.92
N ALA A 42 -20.43 -3.23 1.71
CA ALA A 42 -20.86 -4.61 1.48
C ALA A 42 -19.70 -5.60 1.68
N GLN A 43 -18.53 -5.31 1.10
CA GLN A 43 -17.33 -6.14 1.23
C GLN A 43 -16.08 -5.26 1.34
N ALA A 44 -15.09 -5.72 2.11
CA ALA A 44 -13.83 -5.03 2.29
C ALA A 44 -12.65 -5.99 2.19
N PHE A 45 -11.59 -5.53 1.56
CA PHE A 45 -10.30 -6.19 1.48
C PHE A 45 -9.21 -5.22 1.91
N VAL A 46 -8.41 -5.57 2.91
CA VAL A 46 -7.36 -4.70 3.44
C VAL A 46 -6.00 -5.18 2.96
N TYR A 47 -5.25 -4.24 2.39
CA TYR A 47 -3.90 -4.43 1.92
C TYR A 47 -2.92 -3.51 2.64
N GLY A 48 -1.76 -4.04 2.99
CA GLY A 48 -0.64 -3.27 3.50
C GLY A 48 0.67 -3.75 2.92
N ASN A 49 1.57 -2.80 2.71
CA ASN A 49 2.91 -3.04 2.20
C ASN A 49 3.93 -2.75 3.30
N SER A 50 4.95 -3.59 3.44
CA SER A 50 6.05 -3.41 4.40
C SER A 50 6.87 -2.14 4.16
N LEU A 51 6.81 -1.58 2.95
CA LEU A 51 7.45 -0.31 2.61
C LEU A 51 6.62 0.92 3.01
N ARG A 52 5.35 0.73 3.41
CA ARG A 52 4.42 1.82 3.76
C ARG A 52 3.99 1.72 5.23
N SER A 53 3.70 2.87 5.83
CA SER A 53 3.17 2.99 7.20
C SER A 53 1.65 3.09 7.23
N SER A 54 1.00 3.03 6.07
CA SER A 54 -0.42 3.23 5.87
C SER A 54 -1.08 2.03 5.21
N LEU A 55 -2.32 1.77 5.61
CA LEU A 55 -3.16 0.73 5.04
C LEU A 55 -4.01 1.28 3.89
N VAL A 56 -4.18 0.45 2.87
CA VAL A 56 -5.09 0.67 1.76
C VAL A 56 -6.20 -0.38 1.86
N ALA A 57 -7.45 0.00 1.60
CA ALA A 57 -8.53 -0.97 1.49
C ALA A 57 -9.19 -0.88 0.11
N VAL A 58 -9.53 -2.04 -0.45
CA VAL A 58 -10.49 -2.13 -1.54
C VAL A 58 -11.86 -2.37 -0.91
N VAL A 59 -12.81 -1.51 -1.22
CA VAL A 59 -14.15 -1.51 -0.63
C VAL A 59 -15.16 -1.65 -1.74
N VAL A 60 -16.05 -2.63 -1.61
CA VAL A 60 -17.25 -2.73 -2.42
C VAL A 60 -18.35 -2.01 -1.65
N PRO A 61 -18.82 -0.84 -2.14
CA PRO A 61 -19.86 -0.12 -1.46
C PRO A 61 -21.19 -0.86 -1.52
N ASP A 62 -22.03 -0.64 -0.53
CA ASP A 62 -23.43 -1.04 -0.58
C ASP A 62 -24.21 0.01 -1.37
N PHE A 63 -24.56 -0.32 -2.62
CA PHE A 63 -25.24 0.59 -3.53
C PHE A 63 -26.66 0.92 -3.09
N GLU A 64 -27.34 0.02 -2.38
CA GLU A 64 -28.72 0.26 -1.91
C GLU A 64 -28.71 1.34 -0.83
N ASN A 65 -27.92 1.15 0.23
CA ASN A 65 -27.81 2.12 1.32
C ASN A 65 -27.20 3.46 0.88
N LEU A 66 -26.26 3.45 -0.08
CA LEU A 66 -25.75 4.69 -0.64
C LEU A 66 -26.76 5.41 -1.52
N SER A 67 -27.61 4.69 -2.24
CA SER A 67 -28.60 5.31 -3.11
C SER A 67 -29.60 6.14 -2.32
N ASP A 68 -29.98 5.72 -1.11
CA ASP A 68 -30.86 6.49 -0.22
C ASP A 68 -30.22 7.78 0.26
N GLU A 69 -28.93 7.75 0.62
CA GLU A 69 -28.18 8.94 1.04
C GLU A 69 -27.91 9.88 -0.15
N LEU A 70 -27.71 9.31 -1.34
CA LEU A 70 -27.43 10.00 -2.60
C LEU A 70 -28.69 10.36 -3.40
N GLN A 71 -29.90 9.99 -2.97
CA GLN A 71 -31.16 10.38 -3.63
C GLN A 71 -31.31 11.91 -3.74
N ASN A 72 -30.68 12.66 -2.83
CA ASN A 72 -30.59 14.12 -2.90
C ASN A 72 -29.61 14.63 -3.99
N ARG A 73 -28.94 13.72 -4.71
CA ARG A 73 -27.92 13.99 -5.73
C ARG A 73 -28.26 13.20 -7.00
N ASP A 74 -29.14 13.76 -7.84
CA ASP A 74 -29.70 13.16 -9.07
C ASP A 74 -28.68 12.62 -10.12
N ALA A 75 -27.38 12.86 -9.94
CA ALA A 75 -26.33 12.61 -10.92
C ALA A 75 -25.64 11.23 -10.84
N LEU A 76 -25.83 10.44 -9.77
CA LEU A 76 -25.10 9.19 -9.54
C LEU A 76 -26.04 7.97 -9.62
N LYS A 77 -26.28 7.46 -10.83
CA LYS A 77 -27.20 6.32 -11.06
C LYS A 77 -26.48 5.00 -11.38
N SER A 78 -25.25 5.06 -11.90
CA SER A 78 -24.46 3.87 -12.19
C SER A 78 -23.52 3.53 -11.03
N PRO A 79 -23.34 2.24 -10.68
CA PRO A 79 -22.38 1.82 -9.66
C PRO A 79 -20.94 2.30 -9.98
N GLU A 80 -20.60 2.39 -11.25
CA GLU A 80 -19.29 2.87 -11.71
C GLU A 80 -19.09 4.37 -11.44
N ASP A 81 -20.13 5.17 -11.61
CA ASP A 81 -20.08 6.62 -11.38
C ASP A 81 -19.97 6.92 -9.89
N ILE A 82 -20.68 6.13 -9.05
CA ILE A 82 -20.58 6.20 -7.59
C ILE A 82 -19.13 5.93 -7.15
N CYS A 83 -18.51 4.87 -7.67
CA CYS A 83 -17.12 4.52 -7.35
C CYS A 83 -16.09 5.55 -7.83
N ARG A 84 -16.39 6.32 -8.90
CA ARG A 84 -15.51 7.38 -9.41
C ARG A 84 -15.62 8.69 -8.65
N SER A 85 -16.74 8.92 -7.95
CA SER A 85 -16.98 10.19 -7.27
C SER A 85 -16.12 10.34 -6.01
N GLU A 86 -15.40 11.46 -5.92
CA GLU A 86 -14.53 11.76 -4.79
C GLU A 86 -15.34 12.06 -3.52
N ASP A 87 -16.53 12.64 -3.67
CA ASP A 87 -17.46 12.89 -2.57
C ASP A 87 -17.85 11.60 -1.86
N VAL A 88 -18.25 10.56 -2.60
CA VAL A 88 -18.63 9.26 -2.00
C VAL A 88 -17.42 8.59 -1.38
N ASN A 89 -16.26 8.68 -2.02
CA ASN A 89 -15.01 8.19 -1.45
C ASN A 89 -14.71 8.85 -0.09
N SER A 90 -14.82 10.18 -0.01
CA SER A 90 -14.62 10.94 1.23
C SER A 90 -15.64 10.59 2.32
N LEU A 91 -16.91 10.37 1.93
CA LEU A 91 -18.00 9.98 2.82
C LEU A 91 -17.72 8.62 3.45
N ILE A 92 -17.45 7.61 2.61
CA ILE A 92 -17.16 6.24 3.06
C ILE A 92 -15.91 6.24 3.95
N LEU A 93 -14.85 6.95 3.55
CA LEU A 93 -13.62 7.03 4.33
C LEU A 93 -13.86 7.64 5.73
N LYS A 94 -14.71 8.67 5.81
CA LYS A 94 -15.12 9.26 7.09
C LYS A 94 -15.87 8.25 7.96
N THR A 95 -16.87 7.56 7.41
CA THR A 95 -17.63 6.54 8.15
C THR A 95 -16.73 5.39 8.62
N LEU A 96 -15.80 4.93 7.78
CA LEU A 96 -14.84 3.90 8.15
C LEU A 96 -13.94 4.34 9.31
N ARG A 97 -13.55 5.62 9.36
CA ARG A 97 -12.80 6.18 10.49
C ARG A 97 -13.63 6.16 11.78
N GLU A 98 -14.89 6.55 11.72
CA GLU A 98 -15.79 6.52 12.88
C GLU A 98 -16.01 5.10 13.40
N VAL A 99 -16.21 4.12 12.52
CA VAL A 99 -16.34 2.70 12.88
C VAL A 99 -15.04 2.17 13.49
N SER A 100 -13.89 2.54 12.91
CA SER A 100 -12.58 2.13 13.42
C SER A 100 -12.33 2.67 14.82
N GLU A 101 -12.71 3.92 15.09
CA GLU A 101 -12.60 4.55 16.41
C GLU A 101 -13.53 3.89 17.43
N LYS A 102 -14.80 3.67 17.08
CA LYS A 102 -15.78 2.98 17.93
C LYS A 102 -15.36 1.57 18.32
N SER A 103 -14.75 0.83 17.39
CA SER A 103 -14.27 -0.54 17.64
C SER A 103 -12.91 -0.60 18.33
N GLY A 104 -12.32 0.56 18.69
CA GLY A 104 -11.06 0.63 19.42
C GLY A 104 -9.84 0.20 18.61
N LEU A 105 -9.87 0.37 17.27
CA LEU A 105 -8.70 0.15 16.43
C LEU A 105 -7.65 1.21 16.69
N ARG A 106 -6.37 0.81 16.63
CA ARG A 106 -5.25 1.73 16.80
C ARG A 106 -5.12 2.62 15.56
N LYS A 107 -4.53 3.80 15.73
CA LYS A 107 -4.36 4.78 14.62
C LYS A 107 -3.59 4.24 13.41
N PHE A 108 -2.70 3.27 13.61
CA PHE A 108 -1.97 2.63 12.50
C PHE A 108 -2.78 1.54 11.79
N GLU A 109 -3.86 1.04 12.42
CA GLU A 109 -4.81 0.09 11.84
C GLU A 109 -5.91 0.81 11.05
N TRP A 110 -5.95 2.15 11.12
CA TRP A 110 -6.89 2.95 10.33
C TRP A 110 -6.49 2.93 8.86
N VAL A 111 -7.48 2.66 8.02
CA VAL A 111 -7.33 2.76 6.57
C VAL A 111 -7.17 4.24 6.20
N LYS A 112 -6.09 4.57 5.48
CA LYS A 112 -5.82 5.94 5.05
C LYS A 112 -6.35 6.24 3.65
N THR A 113 -6.38 5.22 2.80
CA THR A 113 -6.75 5.33 1.40
C THR A 113 -7.67 4.18 1.06
N ILE A 114 -8.77 4.46 0.38
CA ILE A 114 -9.69 3.44 -0.10
C ILE A 114 -9.78 3.47 -1.62
N HIS A 115 -10.00 2.29 -2.19
CA HIS A 115 -10.33 2.11 -3.59
C HIS A 115 -11.73 1.50 -3.68
N LEU A 116 -12.67 2.23 -4.27
CA LEU A 116 -14.04 1.74 -4.46
C LEU A 116 -14.08 0.84 -5.69
N SER A 117 -14.60 -0.38 -5.52
CA SER A 117 -14.80 -1.33 -6.62
C SER A 117 -16.30 -1.54 -6.86
N PRO A 118 -16.77 -1.42 -8.12
CA PRO A 118 -18.17 -1.67 -8.44
C PRO A 118 -18.51 -3.16 -8.52
N VAL A 119 -17.50 -4.03 -8.56
CA VAL A 119 -17.67 -5.47 -8.74
C VAL A 119 -17.54 -6.17 -7.39
N MET A 120 -18.56 -6.95 -7.03
CA MET A 120 -18.52 -7.79 -5.84
C MET A 120 -17.46 -8.90 -5.96
N PHE A 121 -16.88 -9.26 -4.83
CA PHE A 121 -16.02 -10.43 -4.71
C PHE A 121 -16.90 -11.68 -4.81
N SER A 122 -16.65 -12.48 -5.85
CA SER A 122 -17.34 -13.73 -6.13
C SER A 122 -16.34 -14.87 -6.33
N VAL A 123 -16.86 -16.10 -6.33
CA VAL A 123 -16.09 -17.28 -6.72
C VAL A 123 -15.79 -17.26 -8.22
N ASP A 124 -16.70 -16.70 -9.04
CA ASP A 124 -16.52 -16.60 -10.50
C ASP A 124 -15.35 -15.67 -10.90
N ASN A 125 -15.04 -14.69 -10.05
CA ASN A 125 -13.92 -13.77 -10.26
C ASN A 125 -12.60 -14.29 -9.66
N ASP A 126 -12.57 -15.51 -9.12
CA ASP A 126 -11.44 -16.13 -8.39
C ASP A 126 -10.96 -15.35 -7.15
N ILE A 127 -11.66 -14.27 -6.76
CA ILE A 127 -11.33 -13.46 -5.58
C ILE A 127 -11.74 -14.21 -4.31
N LEU A 128 -12.82 -14.99 -4.39
CA LEU A 128 -13.25 -15.88 -3.33
C LEU A 128 -12.92 -17.33 -3.70
N THR A 129 -12.36 -18.06 -2.75
CA THR A 129 -12.31 -19.52 -2.83
C THR A 129 -13.72 -20.12 -2.80
N PRO A 130 -13.93 -21.38 -3.23
CA PRO A 130 -15.23 -22.05 -3.11
C PRO A 130 -15.78 -22.12 -1.68
N SER A 131 -14.91 -21.96 -0.67
CA SER A 131 -15.30 -21.82 0.74
C SER A 131 -15.75 -20.41 1.13
N PHE A 132 -15.98 -19.51 0.16
CA PHE A 132 -16.26 -18.08 0.34
C PHE A 132 -15.21 -17.33 1.18
N LYS A 133 -13.97 -17.83 1.20
CA LYS A 133 -12.85 -17.16 1.87
C LYS A 133 -12.05 -16.37 0.83
N LEU A 134 -11.70 -15.14 1.17
CA LEU A 134 -10.96 -14.24 0.29
C LEU A 134 -9.55 -14.78 -0.02
N GLU A 135 -9.24 -14.93 -1.29
CA GLU A 135 -7.93 -15.33 -1.79
C GLU A 135 -7.05 -14.11 -2.01
N ARG A 136 -6.31 -13.73 -0.96
CA ARG A 136 -5.55 -12.47 -0.92
C ARG A 136 -4.53 -12.33 -2.06
N ASN A 137 -3.89 -13.43 -2.49
CA ASN A 137 -2.91 -13.38 -3.56
C ASN A 137 -3.54 -13.01 -4.91
N VAL A 138 -4.77 -13.47 -5.17
CA VAL A 138 -5.52 -13.15 -6.39
C VAL A 138 -6.09 -11.73 -6.28
N ALA A 139 -6.69 -11.38 -5.15
CA ALA A 139 -7.22 -10.04 -4.90
C ALA A 139 -6.14 -8.95 -5.07
N VAL A 140 -4.94 -9.16 -4.50
CA VAL A 140 -3.83 -8.22 -4.67
C VAL A 140 -3.46 -8.08 -6.14
N LYS A 141 -3.36 -9.16 -6.91
CA LYS A 141 -3.04 -9.09 -8.34
C LYS A 141 -4.11 -8.35 -9.15
N ALA A 142 -5.39 -8.64 -8.88
CA ALA A 142 -6.53 -8.03 -9.57
C ALA A 142 -6.58 -6.51 -9.35
N PHE A 143 -6.39 -6.09 -8.09
CA PHE A 143 -6.48 -4.67 -7.71
C PHE A 143 -5.12 -3.96 -7.63
N PHE A 144 -4.00 -4.63 -7.98
CA PHE A 144 -2.66 -4.05 -7.83
C PHE A 144 -2.55 -2.74 -8.59
N ARG A 145 -3.01 -2.74 -9.85
CA ARG A 145 -2.94 -1.58 -10.74
C ARG A 145 -3.80 -0.42 -10.24
N SER A 146 -5.01 -0.72 -9.76
CA SER A 146 -5.90 0.33 -9.26
C SER A 146 -5.39 0.90 -7.94
N MET A 147 -4.93 0.05 -7.02
CA MET A 147 -4.30 0.47 -5.76
C MET A 147 -3.01 1.26 -5.97
N SER A 148 -2.18 0.90 -6.97
CA SER A 148 -0.95 1.64 -7.26
C SER A 148 -1.20 3.05 -7.76
N CYS A 149 -2.31 3.29 -8.46
CA CYS A 149 -2.69 4.62 -8.92
C CYS A 149 -3.30 5.48 -7.80
N THR A 150 -3.93 4.87 -6.79
CA THR A 150 -4.55 5.58 -5.66
C THR A 150 -3.56 5.83 -4.52
N LEU A 151 -2.53 4.99 -4.40
CA LEU A 151 -1.42 5.29 -3.51
C LEU A 151 -0.70 6.53 -4.05
N PRO A 152 -0.49 7.58 -3.24
CA PRO A 152 0.42 8.63 -3.65
C PRO A 152 1.73 7.93 -4.02
N GLU A 153 2.22 8.21 -5.23
CA GLU A 153 3.61 7.93 -5.57
C GLU A 153 4.42 8.40 -4.36
N SER A 154 5.27 7.52 -3.84
CA SER A 154 6.13 7.86 -2.69
C SER A 154 6.62 9.26 -2.92
N ASP A 155 6.42 10.16 -1.96
CA ASP A 155 7.18 11.40 -1.90
C ASP A 155 8.60 11.02 -2.28
N SER A 156 8.99 11.38 -3.50
CA SER A 156 10.38 11.31 -3.92
C SER A 156 11.05 12.22 -2.92
N PHE A 157 11.78 11.65 -1.97
CA PHE A 157 12.35 12.43 -0.89
C PHE A 157 13.31 13.41 -1.55
N GLU A 158 12.94 14.69 -1.61
CA GLU A 158 13.82 15.72 -2.15
C GLU A 158 15.05 15.74 -1.24
N VAL A 159 16.18 15.34 -1.82
CA VAL A 159 17.45 15.36 -1.11
C VAL A 159 17.85 16.83 -1.03
N PRO A 160 18.00 17.40 0.19
CA PRO A 160 18.40 18.80 0.31
C PRO A 160 19.70 19.03 -0.47
N HIS A 161 19.74 20.06 -1.34
CA HIS A 161 20.83 20.41 -2.28
C HIS A 161 20.86 19.68 -3.64
N SER A 162 19.78 19.02 -4.08
CA SER A 162 19.62 18.66 -5.50
C SER A 162 19.25 19.88 -6.33
N ALA A 163 20.11 20.30 -7.27
CA ALA A 163 19.89 21.49 -8.09
C ALA A 163 18.79 21.32 -9.16
N ILE A 164 18.28 20.10 -9.38
CA ILE A 164 17.25 19.76 -10.37
C ILE A 164 16.42 18.57 -9.84
N PRO A 165 15.07 18.54 -10.00
CA PRO A 165 14.27 17.35 -9.72
C PRO A 165 14.83 16.13 -10.47
N GLY A 166 15.19 15.06 -9.76
CA GLY A 166 15.75 13.84 -10.39
C GLY A 166 17.25 13.85 -10.68
N VAL A 167 17.99 14.86 -10.21
CA VAL A 167 19.48 14.85 -10.21
C VAL A 167 19.96 14.95 -8.77
N SER A 168 20.47 13.85 -8.22
CA SER A 168 21.14 13.89 -6.92
C SER A 168 22.40 14.76 -7.04
N GLY A 169 22.39 15.90 -6.35
CA GLY A 169 23.63 16.58 -5.97
C GLY A 169 24.50 15.64 -5.11
N SER A 170 25.69 16.13 -4.74
CA SER A 170 26.71 15.40 -3.97
C SER A 170 26.07 14.58 -2.83
N VAL A 171 26.19 13.26 -2.95
CA VAL A 171 25.60 12.22 -2.10
C VAL A 171 25.62 12.61 -0.62
N TYR A 172 24.43 12.64 0.01
CA TYR A 172 24.30 12.81 1.46
C TYR A 172 24.99 11.65 2.20
N ARG A 173 25.96 11.98 3.06
CA ARG A 173 26.72 11.02 3.86
C ARG A 173 26.21 11.02 5.29
N HIS A 174 25.52 9.96 5.71
CA HIS A 174 25.10 9.80 7.10
C HIS A 174 26.34 9.64 8.02
N PRO A 175 26.50 10.42 9.11
CA PRO A 175 27.73 10.44 9.92
C PRO A 175 28.15 9.07 10.47
N GLY A 176 27.18 8.21 10.81
CA GLY A 176 27.42 6.86 11.35
C GLY A 176 27.88 5.80 10.33
N TYR A 177 27.92 6.12 9.03
CA TYR A 177 28.27 5.17 7.95
C TYR A 177 29.62 5.46 7.27
N LYS A 178 30.38 6.45 7.77
CA LYS A 178 31.69 6.87 7.22
C LYS A 178 32.66 5.70 6.99
N ASN A 179 32.60 4.66 7.82
CA ASN A 179 33.61 3.59 7.86
C ASN A 179 33.16 2.24 7.27
N ARG A 180 31.90 2.10 6.79
CA ARG A 180 31.42 0.82 6.20
C ARG A 180 31.75 0.67 4.72
N LEU A 181 31.90 1.78 4.00
CA LEU A 181 32.27 1.78 2.58
C LEU A 181 33.75 1.43 2.35
N GLN A 182 34.63 1.62 3.36
CA GLN A 182 36.05 1.26 3.26
C GLN A 182 36.25 -0.19 2.82
N ARG A 183 35.40 -1.12 3.29
CA ARG A 183 35.46 -2.54 2.92
C ARG A 183 35.21 -2.85 1.44
N PHE A 184 34.66 -1.91 0.68
CA PHE A 184 34.43 -2.04 -0.76
C PHE A 184 35.42 -1.20 -1.59
N ILE A 185 36.31 -0.45 -0.94
CA ILE A 185 37.23 0.52 -1.58
C ILE A 185 38.66 -0.04 -1.69
N ASP A 186 38.97 -1.19 -1.06
CA ASP A 186 40.34 -1.65 -0.89
C ASP A 186 41.06 -2.22 -2.14
N ASP A 187 40.55 -2.03 -3.36
CA ASP A 187 41.23 -2.52 -4.58
C ASP A 187 41.30 -1.52 -5.75
N ASP A 188 40.70 -0.33 -5.68
CA ASP A 188 40.72 0.58 -6.83
C ASP A 188 40.50 2.04 -6.43
N SER A 189 41.51 2.88 -6.63
CA SER A 189 41.51 4.31 -6.28
C SER A 189 40.59 5.17 -7.16
N SER A 190 39.92 4.56 -8.14
CA SER A 190 39.01 5.19 -9.11
C SER A 190 37.57 5.34 -8.62
N ILE A 191 37.18 4.68 -7.51
CA ILE A 191 35.80 4.71 -6.98
C ILE A 191 35.66 5.83 -5.96
N VAL A 192 35.00 6.93 -6.35
CA VAL A 192 34.84 8.13 -5.50
C VAL A 192 33.40 8.29 -5.00
N THR A 193 32.43 7.73 -5.74
CA THR A 193 31.00 7.91 -5.48
C THR A 193 30.23 6.60 -5.45
N SER A 194 29.04 6.63 -4.83
CA SER A 194 28.08 5.53 -4.85
C SER A 194 27.63 5.16 -6.27
N PHE A 195 27.70 6.11 -7.20
CA PHE A 195 27.38 5.90 -8.61
C PHE A 195 28.46 5.06 -9.32
N ASP A 196 29.74 5.27 -9.00
CA ASP A 196 30.84 4.48 -9.55
C ASP A 196 30.73 3.01 -9.09
N VAL A 197 30.35 2.79 -7.83
CA VAL A 197 30.04 1.46 -7.30
C VAL A 197 28.88 0.81 -8.05
N PHE A 198 27.82 1.57 -8.31
CA PHE A 198 26.67 1.08 -9.08
C PHE A 198 27.05 0.73 -10.52
N LYS A 199 27.73 1.64 -11.24
CA LYS A 199 28.18 1.44 -12.62
C LYS A 199 29.07 0.21 -12.75
N ARG A 200 30.06 0.05 -11.87
CA ARG A 200 30.93 -1.13 -11.84
C ARG A 200 30.16 -2.43 -11.55
N THR A 201 29.16 -2.37 -10.70
CA THR A 201 28.32 -3.54 -10.38
C THR A 201 27.48 -3.97 -11.58
N VAL A 202 26.95 -3.01 -12.34
CA VAL A 202 26.21 -3.25 -13.59
C VAL A 202 27.14 -3.82 -14.67
N GLU A 203 28.33 -3.24 -14.85
CA GLU A 203 29.35 -3.76 -15.80
C GLU A 203 29.82 -5.17 -15.44
N ARG A 204 29.99 -5.46 -14.15
CA ARG A 204 30.46 -6.77 -13.66
C ARG A 204 29.39 -7.85 -13.70
N TYR A 205 28.11 -7.47 -13.61
CA TYR A 205 26.98 -8.40 -13.55
C TYR A 205 25.82 -7.91 -14.44
N PRO A 206 25.99 -7.94 -15.77
CA PRO A 206 25.03 -7.38 -16.72
C PRO A 206 23.65 -8.07 -16.68
N ASP A 207 23.62 -9.34 -16.31
CA ASP A 207 22.39 -10.16 -16.31
C ASP A 207 21.60 -10.09 -14.99
N ARG A 208 22.06 -9.30 -14.00
CA ARG A 208 21.35 -9.19 -12.72
C ARG A 208 20.23 -8.15 -12.82
N PRO A 209 18.99 -8.48 -12.41
CA PRO A 209 17.90 -7.52 -12.39
C PRO A 209 18.18 -6.42 -11.36
N CYS A 210 18.47 -5.21 -11.83
CA CYS A 210 18.55 -4.02 -11.00
C CYS A 210 17.14 -3.44 -10.80
N HIS A 211 16.76 -3.14 -9.55
CA HIS A 211 15.42 -2.67 -9.17
C HIS A 211 15.09 -1.23 -9.61
N GLY A 212 15.81 -0.70 -10.59
CA GLY A 212 15.56 0.61 -11.18
C GLY A 212 16.24 0.70 -12.53
N THR A 213 15.47 0.86 -13.60
CA THR A 213 15.96 1.20 -14.94
C THR A 213 15.97 2.72 -15.08
N ARG A 214 17.12 3.31 -15.37
CA ARG A 214 17.23 4.67 -15.89
C ARG A 214 17.60 4.56 -17.38
N PRO A 215 16.78 5.02 -18.32
CA PRO A 215 17.19 5.05 -19.71
C PRO A 215 18.39 5.98 -19.86
N LEU A 216 19.41 5.54 -20.61
CA LEU A 216 20.45 6.41 -21.12
C LEU A 216 19.78 7.37 -22.10
N LEU A 217 19.76 8.65 -21.77
CA LEU A 217 19.54 9.69 -22.77
C LEU A 217 20.87 9.84 -23.49
N ASP A 218 20.85 9.69 -24.82
CA ASP A 218 22.01 10.00 -25.64
C ASP A 218 22.42 11.45 -25.39
N ASP A 219 23.71 11.66 -25.14
CA ASP A 219 24.31 12.99 -24.98
C ASP A 219 24.30 13.71 -26.34
N GLY A 220 23.12 14.22 -26.73
CA GLY A 220 22.87 14.90 -27.99
C GLY A 220 22.53 16.37 -27.82
N SER A 221 23.54 17.22 -28.08
CA SER A 221 23.52 18.66 -28.46
C SER A 221 22.93 19.70 -27.50
#